data_AF-A0A7S3CXK7-F1
#
_entry.id   AF-A0A7S3CXK7-F1
#
_cell.length_a   1.000
_cell.length_b   1.000
_cell.length_c   1.000
_cell.angle_alpha   90.00
_cell.angle_beta   90.00
_cell.angle_gamma   90.00
#
_symmetry.space_group_name_H-M   'P 1'
#
loop_
_entity.id
_entity.type
_entity.pdbx_description
1 polymer ?
#
loop_
_entity_poly.entity_id
_entity_poly.type
_entity_poly.pdbx_seq_one_letter_code
_entity_poly.pdbx_strand_id
1 'polypeptide(L)'
;TITAIFFEGGKKDADPNLDNVMNVLAQDGSLFPFWLRSCILSAKLNESGRRYGWGERDVALAAHHCHSTLIKALLIEHRSHFNLLNGDFRKAGYHLKSAADSYRGCGQRDHAARCYIESLGVYNTGYWDAIHEQLYSTLTHQCVDLDRLREAVDYYIDLLKHDGAIARIPAKQSDYLNDFICVIQNLFA
;
A
#
# COMPACT_ATOMS: atom_id res chain seq x y z
N THR A 1 35.31 -3.73 3.62
CA THR A 1 35.46 -2.37 3.10
C THR A 1 34.15 -1.58 3.10
N ILE A 2 33.00 -2.13 2.69
CA ILE A 2 31.69 -1.44 2.84
C ILE A 2 31.18 -1.41 4.29
N THR A 3 31.38 -2.49 5.04
CA THR A 3 31.00 -2.60 6.46
C THR A 3 31.75 -1.57 7.33
N ALA A 4 33.04 -1.33 7.05
CA ALA A 4 33.84 -0.35 7.80
C ALA A 4 33.34 1.09 7.60
N ILE A 5 32.96 1.48 6.38
CA ILE A 5 32.43 2.83 6.10
C ILE A 5 31.09 3.05 6.83
N PHE A 6 30.27 2.01 6.98
CA PHE A 6 28.96 2.09 7.65
C PHE A 6 29.04 2.10 9.18
N PHE A 7 30.01 1.39 9.77
CA PHE A 7 30.16 1.30 11.22
C PHE A 7 31.16 2.32 11.81
N GLU A 8 32.09 2.84 11.01
CA GLU A 8 33.14 3.77 11.45
C GLU A 8 33.02 5.17 10.84
N GLY A 9 32.27 5.34 9.74
CA GLY A 9 32.07 6.63 9.07
C GLY A 9 30.94 7.46 9.69
N GLY A 10 31.15 8.77 9.85
CA GLY A 10 30.09 9.69 10.29
C GLY A 10 28.95 9.78 9.27
N LYS A 11 27.73 10.09 9.73
CA LYS A 11 26.51 10.20 8.89
C LYS A 11 26.67 10.99 7.58
N LYS A 12 27.62 11.92 7.49
CA LYS A 12 27.87 12.75 6.30
C LYS A 12 28.67 12.05 5.19
N ASP A 13 29.47 11.04 5.54
CA ASP A 13 30.34 10.34 4.58
C ASP A 13 29.66 9.08 4.00
N ALA A 14 28.59 8.61 4.64
CA ALA A 14 27.83 7.43 4.20
C ALA A 14 26.91 7.73 3.00
N ASP A 15 26.26 8.90 2.97
CA ASP A 15 25.22 9.21 1.96
C ASP A 15 25.77 9.28 0.51
N PRO A 16 26.84 10.04 0.19
CA PRO A 16 27.33 10.14 -1.20
C PRO A 16 27.90 8.82 -1.71
N ASN A 17 28.48 8.02 -0.81
CA ASN A 17 29.01 6.71 -1.13
C ASN A 17 27.90 5.70 -1.41
N LEU A 18 26.76 5.80 -0.71
CA LEU A 18 25.63 4.90 -0.92
C LEU A 18 24.91 5.18 -2.24
N ASP A 19 24.70 6.45 -2.59
CA ASP A 19 24.12 6.83 -3.89
C ASP A 19 24.98 6.35 -5.07
N ASN A 20 26.30 6.51 -4.97
CA ASN A 20 27.24 6.01 -5.97
C ASN A 20 27.19 4.48 -6.08
N VAL A 21 27.13 3.77 -4.95
CA VAL A 21 26.98 2.31 -4.93
C VAL A 21 25.66 1.89 -5.57
N MET A 22 24.55 2.57 -5.26
CA MET A 22 23.26 2.26 -5.87
C MET A 22 23.27 2.50 -7.39
N ASN A 23 23.92 3.58 -7.86
CA ASN A 23 24.04 3.85 -9.30
C ASN A 23 24.85 2.78 -10.03
N VAL A 24 25.95 2.28 -9.43
CA VAL A 24 26.76 1.21 -10.03
C VAL A 24 26.00 -0.11 -10.04
N LEU A 25 25.35 -0.47 -8.93
CA LEU A 25 24.59 -1.72 -8.82
C LEU A 25 23.35 -1.73 -9.72
N ALA A 26 22.80 -0.57 -10.07
CA ALA A 26 21.66 -0.44 -10.99
C ALA A 26 22.02 -0.77 -12.46
N GLN A 27 23.30 -0.69 -12.83
CA GLN A 27 23.74 -0.91 -14.21
C GLN A 27 23.73 -2.40 -14.61
N ASP A 28 23.77 -3.31 -13.65
CA ASP A 28 23.81 -4.75 -13.87
C ASP A 28 22.63 -5.45 -13.19
N GLY A 29 21.74 -6.04 -13.99
CA GLY A 29 20.58 -6.77 -13.50
C GLY A 29 20.92 -8.00 -12.65
N SER A 30 22.12 -8.58 -12.81
CA SER A 30 22.59 -9.69 -11.97
C SER A 30 22.82 -9.27 -10.51
N LEU A 31 23.06 -7.98 -10.28
CA LEU A 31 23.30 -7.40 -8.97
C LEU A 31 22.03 -6.87 -8.30
N PHE A 32 20.85 -7.09 -8.90
CA PHE A 32 19.56 -6.62 -8.39
C PHE A 32 19.34 -6.91 -6.88
N PRO A 33 19.66 -8.10 -6.34
CA PRO A 33 19.49 -8.35 -4.90
C PRO A 33 20.35 -7.44 -4.01
N PHE A 34 21.55 -7.08 -4.46
CA PHE A 34 22.45 -6.18 -3.73
C PHE A 34 21.99 -4.74 -3.86
N TRP A 35 21.52 -4.36 -5.04
CA TRP A 35 20.93 -3.06 -5.29
C TRP A 35 19.69 -2.83 -4.40
N LEU A 36 18.75 -3.78 -4.39
CA LEU A 36 17.55 -3.72 -3.56
C LEU A 36 17.88 -3.59 -2.07
N ARG A 37 18.84 -4.38 -1.56
CA ARG A 37 19.31 -4.28 -0.17
C ARG A 37 19.90 -2.90 0.14
N SER A 38 20.62 -2.31 -0.81
CA SER A 38 21.20 -0.97 -0.67
C SER A 38 20.11 0.10 -0.61
N CYS A 39 19.07 0.02 -1.46
CA CYS A 39 17.92 0.93 -1.41
C CYS A 39 17.17 0.83 -0.07
N ILE A 40 16.93 -0.38 0.43
CA ILE A 40 16.24 -0.58 1.71
C ILE A 40 17.10 -0.04 2.87
N LEU A 41 18.41 -0.29 2.85
CA LEU A 41 19.34 0.24 3.85
C LEU A 41 19.35 1.78 3.83
N SER A 42 19.46 2.39 2.65
CA SER A 42 19.38 3.85 2.46
C SER A 42 18.09 4.42 3.05
N ALA A 43 16.96 3.79 2.71
CA ALA A 43 15.66 4.19 3.22
C ALA A 43 15.60 4.16 4.76
N LYS A 44 16.13 3.11 5.39
CA LYS A 44 16.17 2.99 6.86
C LYS A 44 17.10 4.00 7.52
N LEU A 45 18.22 4.33 6.89
CA LEU A 45 19.09 5.41 7.38
C LEU A 45 18.39 6.76 7.29
N ASN A 46 17.69 7.01 6.18
CA ASN A 46 16.88 8.20 5.99
C ASN A 46 15.74 8.30 7.00
N GLU A 47 15.08 7.19 7.33
CA GLU A 47 14.10 7.11 8.43
C GLU A 47 14.73 7.52 9.77
N SER A 48 15.89 6.95 10.12
CA SER A 48 16.61 7.28 11.37
C SER A 48 17.05 8.75 11.44
N GLY A 49 17.31 9.35 10.28
CA GLY A 49 17.66 10.76 10.12
C GLY A 49 16.46 11.69 10.02
N ARG A 50 15.21 11.18 10.12
CA ARG A 50 13.97 11.92 9.89
C ARG A 50 13.88 12.58 8.50
N ARG A 51 14.58 12.00 7.51
CA ARG A 51 14.60 12.42 6.11
C ARG A 51 13.60 11.60 5.30
N TYR A 52 12.32 11.64 5.69
CA TYR A 52 11.30 10.72 5.15
C TYR A 52 11.10 10.83 3.64
N GLY A 53 11.22 12.03 3.05
CA GLY A 53 11.13 12.20 1.60
C GLY A 53 12.25 11.50 0.81
N TRP A 54 13.46 11.40 1.38
CA TRP A 54 14.56 10.66 0.76
C TRP A 54 14.35 9.16 0.89
N GLY A 55 13.90 8.69 2.06
CA GLY A 55 13.57 7.28 2.25
C GLY A 55 12.41 6.82 1.37
N GLU A 56 11.39 7.67 1.19
CA GLU A 56 10.28 7.43 0.27
C GLU A 56 10.76 7.24 -1.17
N ARG A 57 11.67 8.10 -1.64
CA ARG A 57 12.27 8.04 -2.98
C ARG A 57 13.03 6.72 -3.19
N ASP A 58 13.85 6.31 -2.23
CA ASP A 58 14.68 5.11 -2.33
C ASP A 58 13.81 3.85 -2.47
N VAL A 59 12.74 3.76 -1.66
CA VAL A 59 11.78 2.65 -1.72
C VAL A 59 10.94 2.70 -3.00
N ALA A 60 10.56 3.89 -3.47
CA ALA A 60 9.83 4.05 -4.72
C ALA A 60 10.66 3.58 -5.93
N LEU A 61 11.94 3.92 -5.95
CA LEU A 61 12.88 3.44 -6.97
C LEU A 61 12.99 1.91 -6.91
N ALA A 62 13.19 1.35 -5.71
CA ALA A 62 13.23 -0.10 -5.51
C ALA A 62 11.95 -0.80 -6.02
N ALA A 63 10.77 -0.24 -5.74
CA ALA A 63 9.50 -0.81 -6.18
C ALA A 63 9.32 -0.78 -7.70
N HIS A 64 9.87 0.24 -8.37
CA HIS A 64 9.80 0.38 -9.82
C HIS A 64 10.60 -0.70 -10.55
N HIS A 65 11.81 -0.98 -10.06
CA HIS A 65 12.71 -1.97 -10.66
C HIS A 65 12.47 -3.40 -10.17
N CYS A 66 11.56 -3.61 -9.22
CA CYS A 66 11.28 -4.94 -8.69
C CYS A 66 10.38 -5.78 -9.62
N HIS A 67 10.88 -6.94 -10.03
CA HIS A 67 10.14 -7.90 -10.84
C HIS A 67 9.18 -8.79 -10.03
N SER A 68 9.46 -9.01 -8.74
CA SER A 68 8.57 -9.78 -7.87
C SER A 68 7.39 -8.92 -7.44
N THR A 69 6.18 -9.35 -7.77
CA THR A 69 4.93 -8.66 -7.41
C THR A 69 4.75 -8.56 -5.90
N LEU A 70 5.16 -9.59 -5.14
CA LEU A 70 5.09 -9.59 -3.68
C LEU A 70 6.07 -8.59 -3.05
N ILE A 71 7.34 -8.60 -3.50
CA ILE A 71 8.34 -7.65 -2.99
C ILE A 71 7.94 -6.23 -3.37
N LYS A 72 7.43 -6.01 -4.59
CA LYS A 72 6.91 -4.72 -5.02
C LYS A 72 5.76 -4.25 -4.12
N ALA A 73 4.81 -5.12 -3.75
CA ALA A 73 3.72 -4.78 -2.84
C ALA A 73 4.24 -4.31 -1.47
N LEU A 74 5.20 -5.05 -0.89
CA LEU A 74 5.87 -4.68 0.36
C LEU A 74 6.58 -3.33 0.29
N LEU A 75 7.27 -3.05 -0.82
CA LEU A 75 7.95 -1.77 -1.02
C LEU A 75 6.93 -0.63 -1.15
N ILE A 76 5.82 -0.82 -1.86
CA ILE A 76 4.77 0.20 -1.98
C ILE A 76 4.11 0.47 -0.61
N GLU A 77 3.90 -0.57 0.20
CA GLU A 77 3.41 -0.42 1.57
C GLU A 77 4.40 0.38 2.42
N HIS A 78 5.70 0.05 2.36
CA HIS A 78 6.73 0.79 3.09
C HIS A 78 6.86 2.25 2.62
N ARG A 79 6.65 2.50 1.33
CA ARG A 79 6.55 3.85 0.76
C ARG A 79 5.38 4.63 1.35
N SER A 80 4.24 3.98 1.59
CA SER A 80 3.12 4.62 2.29
C SER A 80 3.50 5.04 3.71
N HIS A 81 4.20 4.16 4.44
CA HIS A 81 4.66 4.47 5.80
C HIS A 81 5.53 5.74 5.84
N PHE A 82 6.46 5.92 4.90
CA PHE A 82 7.23 7.18 4.81
C PHE A 82 6.35 8.41 4.58
N ASN A 83 5.31 8.30 3.72
CA ASN A 83 4.37 9.39 3.50
C ASN A 83 3.56 9.71 4.76
N LEU A 84 3.17 8.70 5.56
CA LEU A 84 2.53 8.92 6.86
C LEU A 84 3.45 9.68 7.82
N LEU A 85 4.71 9.26 7.94
CA LEU A 85 5.69 9.94 8.77
C LEU A 85 5.97 11.38 8.33
N ASN A 86 5.84 11.66 7.03
CA ASN A 86 5.99 13.00 6.47
C ASN A 86 4.71 13.87 6.57
N GLY A 87 3.59 13.33 7.06
CA GLY A 87 2.30 14.02 7.11
C GLY A 87 1.55 14.08 5.76
N ASP A 88 2.03 13.38 4.74
CA ASP A 88 1.43 13.29 3.41
C ASP A 88 0.31 12.23 3.37
N PHE A 89 -0.71 12.38 4.23
CA PHE A 89 -1.77 11.38 4.43
C PHE A 89 -2.46 10.95 3.13
N ARG A 90 -2.78 11.90 2.25
CA ARG A 90 -3.43 11.56 0.96
C ARG A 90 -2.57 10.64 0.09
N LYS A 91 -1.25 10.88 0.04
CA LYS A 91 -0.32 10.03 -0.71
C LYS A 91 -0.17 8.67 -0.04
N ALA A 92 -0.13 8.64 1.28
CA ALA A 92 -0.10 7.39 2.04
C ALA A 92 -1.32 6.50 1.75
N GLY A 93 -2.54 7.05 1.84
CA GLY A 93 -3.77 6.30 1.54
C GLY A 93 -3.77 5.75 0.11
N TYR A 94 -3.28 6.52 -0.86
CA TYR A 94 -3.14 6.10 -2.25
C TYR A 94 -2.15 4.94 -2.39
N HIS A 95 -0.98 5.03 -1.75
CA HIS A 95 0.01 3.96 -1.78
C HIS A 95 -0.44 2.71 -1.03
N LEU A 96 -1.18 2.82 0.07
CA LEU A 96 -1.80 1.67 0.74
C LEU A 96 -2.78 0.94 -0.18
N LYS A 97 -3.65 1.69 -0.88
CA LYS A 97 -4.55 1.11 -1.89
C LYS A 97 -3.75 0.41 -3.00
N SER A 98 -2.70 1.04 -3.51
CA SER A 98 -1.84 0.47 -4.57
C SER A 98 -1.08 -0.79 -4.10
N ALA A 99 -0.66 -0.83 -2.84
CA ALA A 99 -0.07 -2.01 -2.22
C ALA A 99 -1.10 -3.13 -2.10
N ALA A 100 -2.32 -2.81 -1.66
CA ALA A 100 -3.43 -3.76 -1.58
C ALA A 100 -3.78 -4.38 -2.95
N ASP A 101 -3.87 -3.58 -4.00
CA ASP A 101 -4.09 -4.07 -5.37
C ASP A 101 -2.98 -5.04 -5.80
N SER A 102 -1.73 -4.75 -5.42
CA SER A 102 -0.57 -5.59 -5.72
C SER A 102 -0.57 -6.90 -4.92
N TYR A 103 -0.94 -6.85 -3.63
CA TYR A 103 -1.10 -8.04 -2.79
C TYR A 103 -2.22 -8.94 -3.28
N ARG A 104 -3.36 -8.36 -3.69
CA ARG A 104 -4.46 -9.10 -4.29
C ARG A 104 -4.00 -9.80 -5.58
N GLY A 105 -3.25 -9.09 -6.42
CA GLY A 105 -2.69 -9.63 -7.66
C GLY A 105 -1.74 -10.82 -7.49
N CYS A 106 -1.10 -10.96 -6.32
CA CYS A 106 -0.24 -12.11 -5.98
C CYS A 106 -0.91 -13.14 -5.04
N GLY A 107 -2.22 -13.03 -4.82
CA GLY A 107 -3.00 -13.98 -4.01
C GLY A 107 -2.90 -13.78 -2.50
N GLN A 108 -2.22 -12.72 -2.02
CA GLN A 108 -2.10 -12.38 -0.60
C GLN A 108 -3.33 -11.61 -0.11
N ARG A 109 -4.48 -12.28 -0.06
CA ARG A 109 -5.79 -11.66 0.22
C ARG A 109 -5.88 -11.02 1.61
N ASP A 110 -5.32 -11.64 2.65
CA ASP A 110 -5.30 -11.06 4.00
C ASP A 110 -4.49 -9.76 4.07
N HIS A 111 -3.33 -9.74 3.41
CA HIS A 111 -2.48 -8.55 3.32
C HIS A 111 -3.17 -7.45 2.52
N ALA A 112 -3.87 -7.81 1.43
CA ALA A 112 -4.66 -6.87 0.66
C ALA A 112 -5.78 -6.25 1.50
N ALA A 113 -6.55 -7.07 2.23
CA ALA A 113 -7.61 -6.60 3.12
C ALA A 113 -7.07 -5.63 4.19
N ARG A 114 -5.96 -5.97 4.86
CA ARG A 114 -5.29 -5.08 5.83
C ARG A 114 -4.96 -3.71 5.21
N CYS A 115 -4.30 -3.71 4.06
CA CYS A 115 -3.90 -2.46 3.40
C CYS A 115 -5.11 -1.63 2.93
N TYR A 116 -6.21 -2.24 2.47
CA TYR A 116 -7.44 -1.51 2.15
C TYR A 116 -8.07 -0.88 3.41
N ILE A 117 -8.10 -1.59 4.54
CA ILE A 117 -8.63 -1.06 5.82
C ILE A 117 -7.78 0.13 6.29
N GLU A 118 -6.46 0.01 6.25
CA GLU A 118 -5.56 1.11 6.62
C GLU A 118 -5.74 2.31 5.69
N SER A 119 -5.90 2.08 4.38
CA SER A 119 -6.21 3.12 3.39
C SER A 119 -7.53 3.83 3.72
N LEU A 120 -8.57 3.07 4.07
CA LEU A 120 -9.87 3.61 4.47
C LEU A 120 -9.76 4.49 5.72
N GLY A 121 -8.98 4.05 6.72
CA GLY A 121 -8.71 4.83 7.93
C GLY A 121 -8.06 6.19 7.64
N VAL A 122 -7.15 6.25 6.66
CA VAL A 122 -6.52 7.50 6.20
C VAL A 122 -7.52 8.45 5.56
N TYR A 123 -8.49 7.92 4.79
CA TYR A 123 -9.49 8.74 4.12
C TYR A 123 -10.68 9.11 5.01
N ASN A 124 -10.82 8.54 6.20
CA ASN A 124 -11.99 8.75 7.07
C ASN A 124 -12.18 10.20 7.55
N THR A 125 -11.14 11.04 7.50
CA THR A 125 -11.16 12.41 8.04
C THR A 125 -11.46 13.49 7.00
N GLY A 126 -11.88 13.15 5.78
CA GLY A 126 -12.15 14.14 4.73
C GLY A 126 -13.27 13.76 3.77
N TYR A 127 -13.69 14.73 2.94
CA TYR A 127 -14.72 14.57 1.92
C TYR A 127 -14.17 13.82 0.70
N TRP A 128 -13.96 12.50 0.85
CA TRP A 128 -13.40 11.61 -0.17
C TRP A 128 -14.41 10.56 -0.63
N ASP A 129 -15.66 10.98 -0.77
CA ASP A 129 -16.83 10.14 -1.04
C ASP A 129 -16.61 9.09 -2.13
N ALA A 130 -16.00 9.47 -3.25
CA ALA A 130 -15.72 8.55 -4.37
C ALA A 130 -14.67 7.47 -4.01
N ILE A 131 -13.69 7.81 -3.17
CA ILE A 131 -12.66 6.87 -2.72
C ILE A 131 -13.25 5.94 -1.66
N HIS A 132 -14.06 6.46 -0.73
CA HIS A 132 -14.77 5.66 0.26
C HIS A 132 -15.64 4.62 -0.41
N GLU A 133 -16.45 5.02 -1.37
CA GLU A 133 -17.33 4.11 -2.09
C GLU A 133 -16.54 2.99 -2.81
N GLN A 134 -15.44 3.36 -3.48
CA GLN A 134 -14.57 2.38 -4.12
C GLN A 134 -13.91 1.43 -3.10
N LEU A 135 -13.47 1.94 -1.95
CA LEU A 135 -12.82 1.14 -0.91
C LEU A 135 -13.81 0.20 -0.23
N TYR A 136 -15.01 0.66 0.14
CA TYR A 136 -16.06 -0.18 0.70
C TYR A 136 -16.44 -1.29 -0.26
N SER A 137 -16.74 -0.97 -1.52
CA SER A 137 -17.04 -2.00 -2.53
C SER A 137 -15.91 -3.02 -2.66
N THR A 138 -14.65 -2.57 -2.69
CA THR A 138 -13.50 -3.47 -2.80
C THR A 138 -13.32 -4.37 -1.57
N LEU A 139 -13.42 -3.80 -0.36
CA LEU A 139 -13.33 -4.52 0.91
C LEU A 139 -14.42 -5.56 1.04
N THR A 140 -15.63 -5.22 0.63
CA THR A 140 -16.75 -6.15 0.63
C THR A 140 -16.47 -7.38 -0.23
N HIS A 141 -16.02 -7.20 -1.48
CA HIS A 141 -15.65 -8.33 -2.33
C HIS A 141 -14.48 -9.14 -1.74
N GLN A 142 -13.48 -8.48 -1.13
CA GLN A 142 -12.39 -9.19 -0.45
C GLN A 142 -12.86 -10.01 0.75
N CYS A 143 -13.83 -9.51 1.53
CA CYS A 143 -14.38 -10.24 2.66
C CYS A 143 -15.17 -11.47 2.20
N VAL A 144 -15.93 -11.36 1.09
CA VAL A 144 -16.61 -12.50 0.47
C VAL A 144 -15.60 -13.54 -0.01
N ASP A 145 -14.54 -13.13 -0.69
CA ASP A 145 -13.46 -14.03 -1.14
C ASP A 145 -12.74 -14.75 0.01
N LEU A 146 -12.74 -14.15 1.20
CA LEU A 146 -12.13 -14.68 2.43
C LEU A 146 -13.12 -15.43 3.34
N ASP A 147 -14.36 -15.63 2.92
CA ASP A 147 -15.45 -16.22 3.71
C ASP A 147 -15.75 -15.46 5.03
N ARG A 148 -15.41 -14.17 5.07
CA ARG A 148 -15.68 -13.25 6.19
C ARG A 148 -17.01 -12.55 5.97
N LEU A 149 -18.08 -13.32 5.78
CA LEU A 149 -19.39 -12.81 5.35
C LEU A 149 -19.99 -11.77 6.31
N ARG A 150 -19.77 -11.89 7.61
CA ARG A 150 -20.24 -10.89 8.60
C ARG A 150 -19.64 -9.52 8.37
N GLU A 151 -18.34 -9.47 8.08
CA GLU A 151 -17.65 -8.21 7.81
C GLU A 151 -18.03 -7.65 6.44
N ALA A 152 -18.27 -8.53 5.46
CA ALA A 152 -18.82 -8.12 4.16
C ALA A 152 -20.17 -7.41 4.32
N VAL A 153 -21.04 -7.91 5.22
CA VAL A 153 -22.32 -7.29 5.55
C VAL A 153 -22.13 -5.90 6.14
N ASP A 154 -21.22 -5.73 7.09
CA ASP A 154 -20.94 -4.41 7.70
C ASP A 154 -20.49 -3.40 6.63
N TYR A 155 -19.55 -3.78 5.76
CA TYR A 155 -19.09 -2.92 4.66
C TYR A 155 -20.16 -2.64 3.61
N TYR A 156 -21.05 -3.59 3.30
CA TYR A 156 -22.21 -3.32 2.44
C TYR A 156 -23.18 -2.33 3.07
N ILE A 157 -23.44 -2.44 4.37
CA ILE A 157 -24.30 -1.50 5.09
C ILE A 157 -23.71 -0.09 5.00
N ASP A 158 -22.40 0.05 5.21
CA ASP A 158 -21.72 1.33 5.10
C ASP A 158 -21.75 1.87 3.66
N LEU A 159 -21.53 1.01 2.66
CA LEU A 159 -21.64 1.36 1.24
C LEU A 159 -23.05 1.85 0.86
N LEU A 160 -24.11 1.18 1.34
CA LEU A 160 -25.50 1.52 1.03
C LEU A 160 -25.98 2.78 1.76
N LYS A 161 -25.43 3.09 2.93
CA LYS A 161 -25.71 4.34 3.66
C LYS A 161 -24.98 5.54 3.04
N HIS A 162 -23.91 5.29 2.31
CA HIS A 162 -23.06 6.33 1.78
C HIS A 162 -23.74 7.07 0.61
N ASP A 163 -23.99 8.37 0.75
CA ASP A 163 -24.58 9.22 -0.29
C ASP A 163 -23.53 9.73 -1.30
N GLY A 164 -22.75 8.78 -1.84
CA GLY A 164 -21.70 9.04 -2.80
C GLY A 164 -22.23 9.32 -4.21
N ALA A 165 -21.41 9.96 -5.05
CA ALA A 165 -21.78 10.24 -6.44
C ALA A 165 -22.04 8.97 -7.27
N ILE A 166 -21.35 7.86 -6.96
CA ILE A 166 -21.55 6.58 -7.67
C ILE A 166 -22.77 5.84 -7.08
N ALA A 167 -23.02 5.97 -5.76
CA ALA A 167 -24.19 5.42 -5.09
C ALA A 167 -25.51 6.04 -5.59
N ARG A 168 -25.47 7.27 -6.11
CA ARG A 168 -26.60 7.95 -6.76
C ARG A 168 -26.94 7.41 -8.16
N ILE A 169 -26.11 6.54 -8.73
CA ILE A 169 -26.38 5.89 -10.02
C ILE A 169 -27.31 4.70 -9.74
N PRO A 170 -28.58 4.71 -10.22
CA PRO A 170 -29.56 3.68 -9.86
C PRO A 170 -29.13 2.25 -10.22
N ALA A 171 -28.41 2.09 -11.33
CA ALA A 171 -27.86 0.79 -11.74
C ALA A 171 -26.84 0.26 -10.72
N LYS A 172 -25.94 1.11 -10.22
CA LYS A 172 -24.93 0.71 -9.22
C LYS A 172 -25.55 0.41 -7.87
N GLN A 173 -26.54 1.21 -7.46
CA GLN A 173 -27.29 0.93 -6.25
C GLN A 173 -28.01 -0.43 -6.32
N SER A 174 -28.60 -0.74 -7.48
CA SER A 174 -29.22 -2.05 -7.73
C SER A 174 -28.20 -3.19 -7.65
N ASP A 175 -27.03 -3.04 -8.26
CA ASP A 175 -25.94 -4.02 -8.18
C ASP A 175 -25.53 -4.28 -6.72
N TYR A 176 -25.29 -3.22 -5.93
CA TYR A 176 -24.90 -3.34 -4.52
C TYR A 176 -25.97 -4.02 -3.66
N LEU A 177 -27.26 -3.73 -3.91
CA LEU A 177 -28.36 -4.37 -3.20
C LEU A 177 -28.48 -5.85 -3.53
N ASN A 178 -28.34 -6.22 -4.80
CA ASN A 178 -28.39 -7.62 -5.24
C ASN A 178 -27.24 -8.43 -4.62
N ASP A 179 -26.02 -7.87 -4.63
CA ASP A 179 -24.87 -8.52 -4.02
C ASP A 179 -25.06 -8.66 -2.50
N PHE A 180 -25.58 -7.63 -1.83
CA PHE A 180 -25.87 -7.66 -0.40
C PHE A 180 -26.88 -8.77 -0.03
N ILE A 181 -27.97 -8.89 -0.80
CA ILE A 181 -28.97 -9.95 -0.60
C ILE A 181 -28.33 -11.33 -0.75
N CYS A 182 -27.48 -11.52 -1.76
CA CYS A 182 -26.76 -12.77 -1.98
C CYS A 182 -25.87 -13.12 -0.77
N VAL A 183 -25.10 -12.17 -0.25
CA VAL A 183 -24.23 -12.38 0.92
C VAL A 183 -25.05 -12.70 2.17
N ILE A 184 -26.17 -12.02 2.40
CA ILE A 184 -27.06 -12.31 3.54
C ILE A 184 -27.67 -13.71 3.42
N GLN A 185 -28.12 -14.10 2.23
CA GLN A 185 -28.63 -15.46 2.00
C GLN A 185 -27.57 -16.52 2.32
N ASN A 186 -26.33 -16.31 1.89
CA ASN A 186 -25.22 -17.22 2.17
C ASN A 186 -24.82 -17.24 3.66
N LEU A 187 -24.98 -16.13 4.39
CA LEU A 187 -24.68 -16.06 5.81
C LEU A 187 -25.68 -16.86 6.67
N PHE A 188 -26.92 -17.02 6.21
CA PHE A 188 -28.00 -17.70 6.92
C PHE A 188 -28.41 -19.06 6.32
N ALA A 189 -27.73 -19.51 5.26
CA ALA A 189 -27.88 -20.84 4.67
C ALA A 189 -27.17 -21.90 5.51
#